data_AF-A0A5N8XF62-F1
#
_entry.id   AF-A0A5N8XF62-F1
#
_cell.length_a   1.000
_cell.length_b   1.000
_cell.length_c   1.000
_cell.angle_alpha   90.00
_cell.angle_beta   90.00
_cell.angle_gamma   90.00
#
_symmetry.space_group_name_H-M   'P 1'
#
loop_
_entity.id
_entity.type
_entity.pdbx_description
1 polymer ?
#
loop_
_entity_poly.entity_id
_entity_poly.type
_entity_poly.pdbx_seq_one_letter_code
_entity_poly.pdbx_strand_id
1 'polypeptide(L)'
;MARIISAQRSGCYAQYVATAAENAFPLPPGNRYADATALLIQGLTAYFLVRDGARLVKDDSILILAAAGGVGSLAVQLARIMGAGQIIGAASTPEKRNLVLDLGADAVVDHTQPRWNAEVRRPHRKPGVDAALSAAAVTCSVRPWPTWHPAGAQRCT
;
A
#
# COMPACT_ATOMS: atom_id res chain seq x y z
N MET A 1 3.47 -4.55 33.95
CA MET A 1 3.11 -3.31 33.23
C MET A 1 2.53 -3.68 31.88
N ALA A 2 1.37 -3.11 31.51
CA ALA A 2 0.81 -3.29 30.18
C ALA A 2 1.63 -2.49 29.15
N ARG A 3 1.98 -3.12 28.02
CA ARG A 3 2.67 -2.46 26.90
C ARG A 3 1.62 -1.98 25.92
N ILE A 4 1.64 -0.70 25.56
CA ILE A 4 0.57 -0.06 24.80
C ILE A 4 1.17 0.76 23.66
N ILE A 5 0.45 0.80 22.53
CA ILE A 5 0.64 1.78 21.47
C ILE A 5 -0.64 2.60 21.31
N SER A 6 -0.54 3.85 20.86
CA SER A 6 -1.73 4.66 20.63
C SER A 6 -1.71 5.41 19.31
N ALA A 7 -2.88 5.60 18.74
CA ALA A 7 -3.08 6.39 17.52
C ALA A 7 -3.61 7.78 17.89
N GLN A 8 -2.82 8.84 17.69
CA GLN A 8 -3.24 10.22 17.97
C GLN A 8 -3.23 11.05 16.70
N ARG A 9 -4.08 12.09 16.67
CA ARG A 9 -4.13 13.05 15.57
C ARG A 9 -2.92 13.99 15.56
N SER A 10 -2.38 14.33 16.73
CA SER A 10 -1.25 15.23 16.91
C SER A 10 -0.64 15.06 18.31
N GLY A 11 0.50 15.71 18.58
CA GLY A 11 1.11 15.76 19.92
C GLY A 11 2.02 14.59 20.30
N CYS A 12 2.27 13.64 19.40
CA CYS A 12 3.08 12.44 19.70
C CYS A 12 4.60 12.66 19.76
N TYR A 13 5.13 13.75 19.21
CA TYR A 13 6.55 14.09 19.34
C TYR A 13 6.82 14.76 20.70
N ALA A 14 6.53 14.03 21.78
CA ALA A 14 6.62 14.48 23.15
C ALA A 14 7.00 13.31 24.06
N GLN A 15 7.51 13.60 25.26
CA GLN A 15 7.82 12.57 26.26
C GLN A 15 6.54 11.94 26.85
N TYR A 16 5.44 12.69 26.87
CA TYR A 16 4.14 12.26 27.37
C TYR A 16 3.03 12.77 26.45
N VAL A 17 1.98 11.95 26.30
CA VAL A 17 0.77 12.32 25.56
C VAL A 17 -0.45 11.75 26.28
N ALA A 18 -1.49 12.56 26.44
CA ALA A 18 -2.78 12.07 26.92
C ALA A 18 -3.48 11.33 25.77
N THR A 19 -3.99 10.13 26.03
CA THR A 19 -4.68 9.31 25.03
C THR A 19 -6.02 8.84 25.57
N ALA A 20 -7.05 8.88 24.73
CA ALA A 20 -8.33 8.25 25.06
C ALA A 20 -8.16 6.72 25.06
N ALA A 21 -8.83 6.02 25.99
CA ALA A 21 -8.69 4.57 26.15
C ALA A 21 -9.04 3.80 24.86
N GLU A 22 -9.98 4.30 24.06
CA GLU A 22 -10.35 3.76 22.74
C GLU A 22 -9.24 3.80 21.69
N ASN A 23 -8.25 4.69 21.87
CA ASN A 23 -7.11 4.83 20.97
C ASN A 23 -5.86 4.12 21.50
N ALA A 24 -5.96 3.41 22.62
CA ALA A 24 -4.88 2.70 23.28
C ALA A 24 -5.00 1.19 23.01
N PHE A 25 -4.03 0.63 22.29
CA PHE A 25 -4.04 -0.77 21.88
C PHE A 25 -2.94 -1.55 22.60
N PRO A 26 -3.23 -2.75 23.12
CA PRO A 26 -2.21 -3.59 23.73
C PRO A 26 -1.20 -4.03 22.68
N LEU A 27 0.09 -3.87 22.99
CA LEU A 27 1.17 -4.35 22.15
C LEU A 27 1.42 -5.84 22.44
N PRO A 28 1.32 -6.73 21.44
CA PRO A 28 1.56 -8.15 21.65
C PRO A 28 2.95 -8.45 22.24
N PRO A 29 3.10 -9.52 23.04
CA PRO A 29 4.40 -9.95 23.56
C PRO A 29 5.38 -10.22 22.41
N GLY A 30 6.66 -9.86 22.60
CA GLY A 30 7.71 -10.06 21.60
C GLY A 30 7.90 -8.92 20.59
N ASN A 31 6.88 -8.09 20.35
CA ASN A 31 7.01 -6.95 19.42
C ASN A 31 7.78 -5.80 20.08
N ARG A 32 8.66 -5.11 19.35
CA ARG A 32 9.33 -3.88 19.85
C ARG A 32 8.41 -2.67 19.64
N TYR A 33 8.57 -1.64 20.49
CA TYR A 33 7.83 -0.39 20.32
C TYR A 33 8.12 0.28 18.97
N ALA A 34 9.39 0.27 18.53
CA ALA A 34 9.79 0.86 17.25
C ALA A 34 9.03 0.24 16.07
N ASP A 35 8.94 -1.09 16.02
CA ASP A 35 8.25 -1.81 14.95
C ASP A 35 6.74 -1.51 14.98
N ALA A 36 6.16 -1.52 16.17
CA ALA A 36 4.74 -1.25 16.34
C ALA A 36 4.34 0.18 15.95
N THR A 37 5.15 1.17 16.32
CA THR A 37 4.94 2.57 15.95
C THR A 37 5.06 2.78 14.45
N ALA A 38 6.04 2.15 13.79
CA ALA A 38 6.19 2.22 12.34
C ALA A 38 4.98 1.60 11.61
N LEU A 39 4.49 0.46 12.11
CA LEU A 39 3.37 -0.26 11.52
C LEU A 39 2.01 0.39 11.75
N LEU A 40 1.79 1.08 12.87
CA LEU A 40 0.44 1.50 13.27
C LEU A 40 -0.25 2.33 12.20
N ILE A 41 0.32 3.48 11.82
CA ILE A 41 -0.32 4.37 10.84
C ILE A 41 -0.16 3.84 9.41
N GLN A 42 1.03 3.35 9.06
CA GLN A 42 1.32 2.89 7.70
C GLN A 42 0.54 1.63 7.34
N GLY A 43 0.46 0.69 8.29
CA GLY A 43 -0.26 -0.57 8.16
C GLY A 43 -1.76 -0.40 8.17
N LEU A 44 -2.32 0.45 9.04
CA LEU A 44 -3.74 0.79 8.99
C LEU A 44 -4.10 1.40 7.63
N THR A 45 -3.30 2.35 7.16
CA THR A 45 -3.49 2.95 5.83
C THR A 45 -3.47 1.88 4.75
N ALA A 46 -2.40 1.08 4.66
CA ALA A 46 -2.28 0.01 3.66
C ALA A 46 -3.48 -0.96 3.69
N TYR A 47 -3.91 -1.35 4.89
CA TYR A 47 -5.05 -2.25 5.09
C TYR A 47 -6.36 -1.65 4.58
N PHE A 48 -6.68 -0.40 4.94
CA PHE A 48 -7.87 0.29 4.41
C PHE A 48 -7.81 0.45 2.89
N LEU A 49 -6.65 0.82 2.34
CA LEU A 49 -6.50 1.01 0.89
C LEU A 49 -6.68 -0.30 0.11
N VAL A 50 -6.15 -1.42 0.59
CA VAL A 50 -6.30 -2.72 -0.09
C VAL A 50 -7.70 -3.29 0.13
N ARG A 51 -8.19 -3.33 1.37
CA ARG A 51 -9.47 -3.94 1.71
C ARG A 51 -10.66 -3.16 1.16
N ASP A 52 -10.74 -1.86 1.49
CA ASP A 52 -11.92 -1.04 1.22
C ASP A 52 -11.75 -0.16 -0.02
N GLY A 53 -10.51 0.20 -0.35
CA GLY A 53 -10.19 0.98 -1.54
C GLY A 53 -10.17 0.13 -2.80
N ALA A 54 -9.34 -0.91 -2.83
CA ALA A 54 -9.17 -1.76 -4.01
C ALA A 54 -10.28 -2.81 -4.15
N ARG A 55 -10.84 -3.31 -3.03
CA ARG A 55 -11.92 -4.31 -2.98
C ARG A 55 -11.68 -5.47 -3.95
N LEU A 56 -10.47 -6.01 -3.90
CA LEU A 56 -10.00 -7.03 -4.83
C LEU A 56 -10.93 -8.25 -4.78
N VAL A 57 -11.31 -8.74 -5.95
CA VAL A 57 -11.91 -10.05 -6.11
C VAL A 57 -10.87 -11.04 -6.65
N LYS A 58 -11.24 -12.33 -6.67
CA LYS A 58 -10.37 -13.38 -7.19
C LYS A 58 -9.89 -13.03 -8.60
N ASP A 59 -8.60 -13.23 -8.85
CA ASP A 59 -7.92 -12.98 -10.12
C ASP A 59 -7.76 -11.48 -10.51
N ASP A 60 -8.08 -10.56 -9.59
CA ASP A 60 -7.81 -9.13 -9.81
C ASP A 60 -6.31 -8.82 -9.75
N SER A 61 -5.94 -7.81 -10.54
CA SER A 61 -4.61 -7.27 -10.63
C SER A 61 -4.53 -5.89 -9.97
N ILE A 62 -3.46 -5.67 -9.21
CA ILE A 62 -3.23 -4.40 -8.49
C ILE A 62 -1.85 -3.82 -8.80
N LEU A 63 -1.81 -2.53 -9.14
CA LEU A 63 -0.58 -1.74 -9.22
C LEU A 63 -0.39 -0.96 -7.92
N ILE A 64 0.79 -1.06 -7.33
CA ILE A 64 1.16 -0.34 -6.10
C ILE A 64 2.28 0.63 -6.43
N LEU A 65 1.98 1.93 -6.42
CA LEU A 65 2.98 2.97 -6.59
C LEU A 65 3.77 3.18 -5.30
N ALA A 66 5.06 3.54 -5.45
CA ALA A 66 5.99 3.64 -4.33
C ALA A 66 5.98 2.36 -3.44
N ALA A 67 5.97 1.20 -4.08
CA ALA A 67 5.78 -0.11 -3.43
C ALA A 67 6.87 -0.44 -2.39
N ALA A 68 8.04 0.18 -2.47
CA ALA A 68 9.12 0.02 -1.50
C ALA A 68 9.04 1.01 -0.31
N GLY A 69 8.05 1.91 -0.30
CA GLY A 69 7.79 2.85 0.80
C GLY A 69 7.02 2.20 1.94
N GLY A 70 6.84 2.91 3.05
CA GLY A 70 6.24 2.33 4.27
C GLY A 70 4.81 1.80 4.12
N VAL A 71 3.93 2.53 3.42
CA VAL A 71 2.58 2.03 3.11
C VAL A 71 2.61 0.99 1.99
N GLY A 72 3.41 1.25 0.94
CA GLY A 72 3.48 0.39 -0.24
C GLY A 72 3.97 -1.02 0.07
N SER A 73 4.97 -1.16 0.95
CA SER A 73 5.57 -2.45 1.30
C SER A 73 4.59 -3.34 2.07
N LEU A 74 3.76 -2.72 2.91
CA LEU A 74 2.68 -3.38 3.62
C LEU A 74 1.53 -3.70 2.67
N ALA A 75 1.20 -2.79 1.74
CA ALA A 75 0.15 -3.00 0.75
C ALA A 75 0.45 -4.17 -0.18
N VAL A 76 1.71 -4.37 -0.59
CA VAL A 76 2.13 -5.54 -1.40
C VAL A 76 1.82 -6.84 -0.65
N GLN A 77 2.25 -6.95 0.60
CA GLN A 77 2.03 -8.14 1.42
C GLN A 77 0.54 -8.37 1.69
N LEU A 78 -0.21 -7.32 2.02
CA LEU A 78 -1.64 -7.40 2.28
C LEU A 78 -2.43 -7.80 1.04
N ALA A 79 -2.08 -7.25 -0.13
CA ALA A 79 -2.71 -7.65 -1.38
C ALA A 79 -2.48 -9.15 -1.67
N ARG A 80 -1.30 -9.71 -1.36
CA ARG A 80 -1.08 -11.17 -1.45
C ARG A 80 -1.96 -11.94 -0.50
N ILE A 81 -1.99 -11.55 0.77
CA ILE A 81 -2.79 -12.20 1.81
C ILE A 81 -4.28 -12.16 1.47
N MET A 82 -4.75 -11.07 0.87
CA MET A 82 -6.14 -10.86 0.46
C MET A 82 -6.50 -11.52 -0.88
N GLY A 83 -5.56 -12.22 -1.53
CA GLY A 83 -5.85 -13.02 -2.70
C GLY A 83 -5.85 -12.26 -4.03
N ALA A 84 -5.08 -11.17 -4.14
CA ALA A 84 -4.79 -10.56 -5.43
C ALA A 84 -4.26 -11.63 -6.40
N GLY A 85 -4.83 -11.71 -7.60
CA GLY A 85 -4.37 -12.61 -8.65
C GLY A 85 -3.04 -12.17 -9.26
N GLN A 86 -2.75 -10.87 -9.22
CA GLN A 86 -1.48 -10.32 -9.69
C GLN A 86 -1.14 -9.01 -8.99
N ILE A 87 0.12 -8.85 -8.60
CA ILE A 87 0.64 -7.65 -7.94
C ILE A 87 1.81 -7.09 -8.71
N ILE A 88 1.71 -5.81 -9.06
CA ILE A 88 2.77 -5.05 -9.70
C ILE A 88 3.20 -3.93 -8.78
N GLY A 89 4.49 -3.86 -8.47
CA GLY A 89 5.03 -2.79 -7.65
C GLY A 89 5.89 -1.82 -8.45
N ALA A 90 5.68 -0.52 -8.25
CA ALA A 90 6.50 0.51 -8.87
C ALA A 90 7.51 1.09 -7.85
N ALA A 91 8.79 1.09 -8.21
CA ALA A 91 9.87 1.59 -7.36
C ALA A 91 11.04 2.16 -8.21
N SER A 92 11.77 3.13 -7.67
CA SER A 92 12.70 3.96 -8.46
C SER A 92 14.11 3.39 -8.60
N THR A 93 14.53 2.48 -7.71
CA THR A 93 15.89 1.90 -7.74
C THR A 93 15.82 0.38 -7.87
N PRO A 94 16.85 -0.28 -8.43
CA PRO A 94 16.91 -1.74 -8.48
C PRO A 94 16.73 -2.40 -7.10
N GLU A 95 17.35 -1.85 -6.06
CA GLU A 95 17.31 -2.41 -4.69
C GLU A 95 15.89 -2.34 -4.13
N LYS A 96 15.20 -1.21 -4.33
CA LYS A 96 13.80 -1.05 -3.94
C LYS A 96 12.88 -2.00 -4.71
N ARG A 97 13.17 -2.25 -5.99
CA ARG A 97 12.42 -3.20 -6.81
C ARG A 97 12.63 -4.64 -6.36
N ASN A 98 13.86 -5.02 -6.02
CA ASN A 98 14.15 -6.34 -5.46
C ASN A 98 13.42 -6.56 -4.13
N LEU A 99 13.48 -5.57 -3.22
CA LEU A 99 12.70 -5.62 -1.99
C LEU A 99 11.21 -5.87 -2.26
N VAL A 100 10.63 -5.20 -3.25
CA VAL A 100 9.21 -5.33 -3.58
C VAL A 100 8.86 -6.72 -4.12
N LEU A 101 9.77 -7.34 -4.90
CA LEU A 101 9.62 -8.74 -5.32
C LEU A 101 9.69 -9.68 -4.11
N ASP A 102 10.65 -9.48 -3.20
CA ASP A 102 10.81 -10.29 -1.99
C ASP A 102 9.58 -10.21 -1.07
N LEU A 103 8.90 -9.06 -1.06
CA LEU A 103 7.65 -8.83 -0.33
C LEU A 103 6.42 -9.49 -0.98
N GLY A 104 6.59 -10.07 -2.18
CA GLY A 104 5.55 -10.82 -2.86
C GLY A 104 4.90 -10.12 -4.06
N ALA A 105 5.52 -9.09 -4.65
CA ALA A 105 5.07 -8.63 -5.96
C ALA A 105 5.43 -9.66 -7.06
N ASP A 106 4.56 -9.83 -8.04
CA ASP A 106 4.81 -10.73 -9.18
C ASP A 106 5.65 -10.05 -10.27
N ALA A 107 5.57 -8.72 -10.36
CA ALA A 107 6.39 -7.92 -11.26
C ALA A 107 6.68 -6.54 -10.66
N VAL A 108 7.73 -5.91 -11.17
CA VAL A 108 8.14 -4.56 -10.77
C VAL A 108 8.46 -3.69 -11.96
N VAL A 109 8.18 -2.39 -11.81
CA VAL A 109 8.44 -1.38 -12.84
C VAL A 109 9.22 -0.20 -12.27
N ASP A 110 10.06 0.40 -13.10
CA ASP A 110 10.76 1.65 -12.77
C ASP A 110 9.90 2.84 -13.20
N HIS A 111 9.20 3.45 -12.23
CA HIS A 111 8.32 4.60 -12.49
C HIS A 111 9.07 5.89 -12.85
N THR A 112 10.40 5.91 -12.79
CA THR A 112 11.21 7.06 -13.21
C THR A 112 11.49 7.06 -14.71
N GLN A 113 11.32 5.91 -15.38
CA GLN A 113 11.56 5.79 -16.80
C GLN A 113 10.42 6.40 -17.62
N PRO A 114 10.72 7.05 -18.76
CA PRO A 114 9.70 7.44 -19.71
C PRO A 114 8.87 6.24 -20.14
N ARG A 115 7.54 6.39 -20.19
CA ARG A 115 6.59 5.37 -20.65
C ARG A 115 6.57 4.07 -19.84
N TRP A 116 7.00 4.08 -18.57
CA TRP A 116 6.91 2.91 -17.66
C TRP A 116 5.49 2.32 -17.55
N ASN A 117 4.46 3.14 -17.76
CA ASN A 117 3.06 2.71 -17.80
C ASN A 117 2.77 1.70 -18.92
N ALA A 118 3.56 1.69 -20.00
CA ALA A 118 3.48 0.66 -21.04
C ALA A 118 4.05 -0.68 -20.56
N GLU A 119 4.99 -0.68 -19.62
CA GLU A 119 5.57 -1.89 -19.03
C GLU A 119 4.57 -2.58 -18.11
N VAL A 120 3.72 -1.83 -17.39
CA VAL A 120 2.61 -2.38 -16.61
C VAL A 120 1.65 -3.18 -17.51
N ARG A 121 1.46 -2.79 -18.78
CA ARG A 121 0.56 -3.50 -19.71
C ARG A 121 1.08 -4.88 -20.13
N ARG A 122 2.39 -5.09 -20.16
CA ARG A 122 3.02 -6.32 -20.68
C ARG A 122 2.77 -7.58 -19.83
N PRO A 123 2.83 -7.55 -18.49
CA PRO A 123 2.61 -8.73 -17.66
C PRO A 123 1.14 -9.16 -17.55
N HIS A 124 0.18 -8.40 -18.07
CA HIS A 124 -1.24 -8.72 -17.94
C HIS A 124 -1.79 -9.52 -19.13
N ARG A 125 -2.61 -10.54 -18.85
CA ARG A 125 -3.46 -11.20 -19.87
C ARG A 125 -4.58 -10.30 -20.42
N LYS A 126 -4.76 -9.10 -19.85
CA LYS A 126 -5.76 -8.08 -20.18
C LYS A 126 -5.12 -6.68 -20.19
N PRO A 127 -5.55 -5.71 -21.00
CA PRO A 127 -4.96 -4.37 -20.97
C PRO A 127 -5.22 -3.65 -19.63
N GLY A 128 -4.16 -3.34 -18.88
CA GLY A 128 -4.23 -2.54 -17.64
C GLY A 128 -4.43 -3.36 -16.35
N VAL A 129 -4.58 -2.64 -15.22
CA VAL A 129 -4.86 -3.20 -13.89
C VAL A 129 -6.31 -2.98 -13.46
N ASP A 130 -6.81 -3.79 -12.53
CA ASP A 130 -8.15 -3.61 -11.95
C ASP A 130 -8.14 -2.55 -10.84
N ALA A 131 -7.05 -2.46 -10.08
CA ALA A 131 -6.86 -1.44 -9.05
C ALA A 131 -5.46 -0.80 -9.11
N ALA A 132 -5.37 0.48 -8.74
CA ALA A 132 -4.09 1.19 -8.57
C ALA A 132 -4.05 1.97 -7.26
N LEU A 133 -2.98 1.75 -6.48
CA LEU A 133 -2.73 2.44 -5.21
C LEU A 133 -1.63 3.48 -5.38
N SER A 134 -1.90 4.70 -4.92
CA SER A 134 -0.92 5.78 -4.76
C SER A 134 -0.91 6.29 -3.32
N ALA A 135 0.23 6.81 -2.86
CA ALA A 135 0.38 7.35 -1.51
C ALA A 135 -0.60 8.51 -1.19
N ALA A 136 -1.18 9.16 -2.21
CA ALA A 136 -2.15 10.25 -2.05
C ALA A 136 -3.61 9.83 -2.27
N ALA A 137 -3.87 8.70 -2.94
CA ALA A 137 -5.21 8.23 -3.27
C ALA A 137 -5.19 6.76 -3.74
N VAL A 138 -6.26 6.02 -3.46
CA VAL A 138 -6.61 4.85 -4.27
C VAL A 138 -7.44 5.35 -5.44
N THR A 139 -6.96 5.11 -6.66
CA THR A 139 -7.84 5.22 -7.82
C THR A 139 -8.31 3.81 -8.14
N CYS A 140 -9.54 3.50 -7.72
CA CYS A 140 -10.27 2.36 -8.25
C CYS A 140 -10.72 2.72 -9.66
N SER A 141 -10.10 2.13 -10.68
CA SER A 141 -10.50 2.42 -12.06
C SER A 141 -11.58 1.46 -12.51
N VAL A 142 -12.76 1.98 -12.80
CA VAL A 142 -13.76 1.26 -13.59
C VAL A 142 -13.32 1.34 -15.06
N ARG A 143 -13.23 0.20 -15.75
CA ARG A 143 -12.89 0.11 -17.19
C ARG A 143 -13.68 1.11 -18.06
N PRO A 144 -13.13 1.58 -19.21
CA PRO A 144 -11.79 1.36 -19.76
C PRO A 144 -10.80 2.50 -19.44
N TRP A 145 -9.51 2.25 -19.70
CA TRP A 145 -8.33 3.08 -19.38
C TRP A 145 -7.72 3.83 -20.60
N PRO A 146 -8.31 4.93 -21.15
CA PRO A 146 -7.65 5.68 -22.22
C PRO A 146 -6.58 6.67 -21.71
N THR A 147 -6.75 7.32 -20.56
CA THR A 147 -5.91 8.48 -20.19
C THR A 147 -5.63 8.51 -18.68
N TRP A 148 -4.46 8.03 -18.27
CA TRP A 148 -3.98 8.23 -16.90
C TRP A 148 -3.24 9.57 -16.81
N HIS A 149 -3.70 10.47 -15.92
CA HIS A 149 -2.98 11.66 -15.49
C HIS A 149 -2.44 11.45 -14.07
N PRO A 150 -1.16 11.79 -13.78
CA PRO A 150 -0.57 11.65 -12.45
C PRO A 150 -1.20 12.58 -11.40
N ALA A 151 -1.97 13.58 -11.82
CA ALA A 151 -2.68 14.52 -10.97
C ALA A 151 -4.19 14.32 -11.10
N GLY A 152 -4.75 13.45 -10.24
CA GLY A 152 -6.19 13.35 -10.01
C GLY A 152 -6.99 12.57 -11.07
N ALA A 153 -7.61 11.47 -10.63
CA ALA A 153 -8.97 11.13 -11.03
C ALA A 153 -9.55 10.07 -10.07
N GLN A 154 -10.69 10.42 -9.48
CA GLN A 154 -11.50 9.63 -8.56
C GLN A 154 -12.35 8.57 -9.29
N ARG A 155 -12.64 7.47 -8.59
CA ARG A 155 -13.99 7.22 -8.04
C ARG A 155 -13.85 6.44 -6.73
N CYS A 156 -14.04 7.14 -5.62
CA CYS A 156 -14.71 6.54 -4.47
C CYS A 156 -16.19 6.49 -4.83
N THR A 157 -16.87 5.38 -4.50
CA THR A 157 -18.34 5.40 -4.36
C THR A 157 -18.75 6.51 -3.40
#